data_AF-A0A525WCT7-F1
#
_entry.id   AF-A0A525WCT7-F1
#
_cell.length_a   1.000
_cell.length_b   1.000
_cell.length_c   1.000
_cell.angle_alpha   90.00
_cell.angle_beta   90.00
_cell.angle_gamma   90.00
#
_symmetry.space_group_name_H-M   'P 1'
#
loop_
_entity.id
_entity.type
_entity.pdbx_description
1 polymer ?
#
loop_
_entity_poly.entity_id
_entity_poly.type
_entity_poly.pdbx_seq_one_letter_code
_entity_poly.pdbx_strand_id
1 'polypeptide(L)'
;MNQEQFKAFWVQLKAPLKAKWEKITDADLLEIEGSLVTFTAVLAKRYGPTQNGEVNTWANRRYCHWSGHYTNAYTDPVKVA
;
A
#
# COMPACT_ATOMS: atom_id res chain seq x y z
N MET A 1 3.62 -2.54 -8.64
CA MET A 1 2.46 -3.33 -9.11
C MET A 1 1.65 -2.48 -10.09
N ASN A 2 0.91 -3.08 -11.01
CA ASN A 2 -0.02 -2.39 -11.91
C ASN A 2 -1.47 -2.36 -11.36
N GLN A 3 -2.39 -1.69 -12.05
CA GLN A 3 -3.79 -1.52 -11.61
C GLN A 3 -4.53 -2.85 -11.39
N GLU A 4 -4.38 -3.81 -12.30
CA GLU A 4 -5.06 -5.12 -12.20
C GLU A 4 -4.53 -5.93 -11.02
N GLN A 5 -3.21 -5.93 -10.82
CA GLN A 5 -2.54 -6.56 -9.70
C GLN A 5 -2.97 -5.95 -8.35
N PHE A 6 -3.06 -4.62 -8.28
CA PHE A 6 -3.52 -3.93 -7.08
C PHE A 6 -4.97 -4.28 -6.75
N LYS A 7 -5.86 -4.28 -7.77
CA LYS A 7 -7.26 -4.65 -7.58
C LYS A 7 -7.41 -6.07 -7.05
N ALA A 8 -6.67 -7.04 -7.60
CA ALA A 8 -6.66 -8.41 -7.11
C ALA A 8 -6.15 -8.53 -5.67
N PHE A 9 -5.10 -7.77 -5.32
CA PHE A 9 -4.50 -7.76 -4.00
C PHE A 9 -5.31 -6.97 -2.96
N TRP A 10 -6.21 -6.07 -3.39
CA TRP A 10 -6.91 -5.11 -2.52
C TRP A 10 -7.61 -5.76 -1.31
N VAL A 11 -8.28 -6.90 -1.52
CA VAL A 11 -8.98 -7.63 -0.46
C VAL A 11 -8.05 -8.04 0.67
N GLN A 12 -6.79 -8.37 0.36
CA GLN A 12 -5.74 -8.75 1.32
C GLN A 12 -5.02 -7.53 1.90
N LEU A 13 -5.03 -6.39 1.19
CA LEU A 13 -4.36 -5.16 1.60
C LEU A 13 -5.17 -4.31 2.58
N LYS A 14 -6.49 -4.24 2.43
CA LYS A 14 -7.35 -3.28 3.16
C LYS A 14 -7.24 -3.33 4.69
N ALA A 15 -7.31 -4.52 5.29
CA ALA A 15 -7.25 -4.69 6.74
C ALA A 15 -5.87 -4.30 7.32
N PRO A 16 -4.74 -4.78 6.76
CA PRO A 16 -3.41 -4.38 7.22
C PRO A 16 -3.04 -2.94 6.86
N LEU A 17 -3.59 -2.37 5.78
CA LEU A 17 -3.45 -0.95 5.48
C LEU A 17 -4.06 -0.12 6.62
N LYS A 18 -5.30 -0.42 7.01
CA LYS A 18 -5.97 0.23 8.15
C LYS A 18 -5.22 0.04 9.47
N ALA A 19 -4.73 -1.18 9.73
CA ALA A 19 -4.06 -1.49 10.99
C ALA A 19 -2.69 -0.79 11.13
N LYS A 20 -1.96 -0.59 10.02
CA LYS A 20 -0.65 0.07 10.04
C LYS A 20 -0.73 1.60 9.95
N TRP A 21 -1.74 2.12 9.25
CA TRP A 21 -1.82 3.53 8.88
C TRP A 21 -3.05 4.17 9.51
N GLU A 22 -2.85 4.78 10.68
CA GLU A 22 -3.91 5.31 11.56
C GLU A 22 -4.84 6.36 10.93
N LYS A 23 -4.38 7.11 9.91
CA LYS A 23 -5.18 8.14 9.23
C LYS A 23 -6.07 7.57 8.12
N ILE A 24 -5.93 6.28 7.80
CA ILE A 24 -6.80 5.57 6.86
C ILE A 24 -8.05 5.13 7.59
N THR A 25 -9.20 5.63 7.13
CA THR A 25 -10.52 5.30 7.67
C THR A 25 -11.23 4.25 6.82
N ASP A 26 -12.30 3.65 7.34
CA ASP A 26 -13.14 2.72 6.56
C ASP A 26 -13.74 3.36 5.31
N ALA A 27 -14.06 4.66 5.38
CA ALA A 27 -14.55 5.42 4.24
C ALA A 27 -13.48 5.54 3.13
N ASP A 28 -12.22 5.76 3.51
CA ASP A 28 -11.11 5.77 2.55
C ASP A 28 -10.93 4.41 1.89
N LEU A 29 -11.01 3.31 2.64
CA LEU A 29 -10.91 1.96 2.09
C LEU A 29 -12.06 1.68 1.09
N LEU A 30 -13.25 2.15 1.41
CA LEU A 30 -14.41 2.01 0.53
C LEU A 30 -14.25 2.86 -0.74
N GLU A 31 -13.71 4.08 -0.63
CA GLU A 31 -13.41 4.95 -1.78
C GLU A 31 -12.31 4.34 -2.68
N ILE A 32 -11.29 3.72 -2.08
CA ILE A 32 -10.16 3.15 -2.84
C ILE A 32 -10.63 2.00 -3.73
N GLU A 33 -11.43 1.06 -3.22
CA GLU A 33 -12.02 -0.06 -3.95
C GLU A 33 -11.08 -0.82 -4.93
N GLY A 34 -9.77 -0.85 -4.64
CA GLY A 34 -8.77 -1.47 -5.52
C GLY A 34 -8.37 -0.64 -6.75
N SER A 35 -8.63 0.67 -6.76
CA SER A 35 -8.11 1.64 -7.73
C SER A 35 -6.80 2.24 -7.25
N LEU A 36 -5.70 2.05 -8.00
CA LEU A 36 -4.39 2.65 -7.69
C LEU A 36 -4.42 4.17 -7.78
N VAL A 37 -5.20 4.72 -8.71
CA VAL A 37 -5.35 6.16 -8.87
C VAL A 37 -6.03 6.74 -7.64
N THR A 38 -7.14 6.12 -7.20
CA THR A 38 -7.86 6.56 -6.00
C THR A 38 -7.04 6.35 -4.74
N PHE A 39 -6.33 5.22 -4.64
CA PHE A 39 -5.36 4.97 -3.57
C PHE A 39 -4.35 6.09 -3.45
N THR A 40 -3.69 6.47 -4.53
CA THR A 40 -2.68 7.54 -4.52
C THR A 40 -3.29 8.89 -4.14
N ALA A 41 -4.51 9.19 -4.60
CA ALA A 41 -5.22 10.43 -4.26
C ALA A 41 -5.61 10.49 -2.78
N VAL A 42 -6.15 9.40 -2.22
CA VAL A 42 -6.48 9.27 -0.80
C VAL A 42 -5.23 9.42 0.07
N LEU A 43 -4.14 8.76 -0.31
CA LEU A 43 -2.88 8.89 0.42
C LEU A 43 -2.35 10.32 0.39
N ALA A 44 -2.40 11.00 -0.75
CA ALA A 44 -2.02 12.41 -0.83
C ALA A 44 -2.89 13.30 0.10
N LYS A 45 -4.20 13.06 0.16
CA LYS A 45 -5.15 13.78 1.02
C LYS A 45 -4.89 13.54 2.52
N ARG A 46 -4.57 12.31 2.92
CA ARG A 46 -4.39 11.93 4.33
C ARG A 46 -2.98 12.20 4.86
N TYR A 47 -1.98 12.05 4.00
CA TYR A 47 -0.57 11.95 4.41
C TYR A 47 0.36 12.95 3.71
N GLY A 48 -0.13 13.67 2.71
CA GLY A 48 0.71 14.60 1.94
C GLY A 48 1.79 13.89 1.10
N PRO A 49 2.69 14.64 0.46
CA PRO A 49 3.60 14.09 -0.55
C PRO A 49 4.65 13.12 0.03
N THR A 50 5.17 13.38 1.24
CA THR A 50 6.27 12.58 1.83
C THR A 50 5.79 11.21 2.32
N GLN A 51 4.76 11.18 3.16
CA GLN A 51 4.30 9.94 3.79
C GLN A 51 3.43 9.09 2.84
N ASN A 52 2.85 9.69 1.79
CA ASN A 52 2.25 8.94 0.67
C ASN A 52 3.26 7.98 0.02
N GLY A 53 4.48 8.44 -0.25
CA GLY A 53 5.54 7.61 -0.85
C GLY A 53 5.91 6.40 0.01
N GLU A 54 5.92 6.56 1.33
CA GLU A 54 6.16 5.47 2.28
C GLU A 54 5.03 4.44 2.26
N VAL A 55 3.77 4.88 2.24
CA VAL A 55 2.60 3.98 2.19
C VAL A 55 2.57 3.20 0.87
N ASN A 56 2.85 3.87 -0.25
CA ASN A 56 2.94 3.25 -1.57
C ASN A 56 4.05 2.19 -1.62
N THR A 57 5.24 2.53 -1.11
CA THR A 57 6.38 1.60 -1.04
C THR A 57 6.04 0.39 -0.17
N TRP A 58 5.43 0.61 1.00
CA TRP A 58 5.00 -0.46 1.89
C TRP A 58 3.96 -1.38 1.23
N ALA A 59 2.95 -0.81 0.56
CA ALA A 59 1.95 -1.60 -0.16
C ALA A 59 2.60 -2.45 -1.26
N ASN A 60 3.58 -1.89 -1.99
CA ASN A 60 4.30 -2.60 -3.04
C ASN A 60 5.14 -3.75 -2.51
N ARG A 61 5.87 -3.56 -1.40
CA ARG A 61 6.60 -4.67 -0.74
C ARG A 61 5.67 -5.80 -0.34
N ARG A 62 4.50 -5.45 0.20
CA ARG A 62 3.51 -6.42 0.66
C ARG A 62 2.88 -7.20 -0.48
N TYR A 63 2.64 -6.54 -1.61
CA TYR A 63 2.26 -7.20 -2.85
C TYR A 63 3.36 -8.18 -3.33
N CYS A 64 4.63 -7.76 -3.37
CA CYS A 64 5.73 -8.64 -3.77
C CYS A 64 5.83 -9.88 -2.87
N HIS A 65 5.61 -9.73 -1.56
CA HIS A 65 5.56 -10.84 -0.62
C HIS A 65 4.37 -11.77 -0.90
N TRP A 66 3.19 -11.20 -1.15
CA TRP A 66 1.98 -11.95 -1.47
C TRP A 66 2.06 -12.69 -2.81
N SER A 67 2.65 -12.08 -3.84
CA SER A 67 2.73 -12.65 -5.19
C SER A 67 3.91 -13.62 -5.38
N GLY A 68 4.70 -13.88 -4.34
CA GLY A 68 5.91 -14.70 -4.43
C GLY A 68 7.06 -14.05 -5.21
N HIS A 69 6.98 -12.76 -5.54
CA HIS A 69 8.01 -12.00 -6.28
C HIS A 69 8.87 -11.14 -5.33
N TYR A 70 9.06 -11.56 -4.09
CA TYR A 70 9.86 -10.82 -3.10
C TYR A 70 11.36 -11.11 -3.33
N THR A 71 11.98 -10.33 -4.22
CA THR A 71 13.41 -10.39 -4.53
C THR A 71 14.21 -9.39 -3.68
N ASN A 72 15.55 -9.47 -3.71
CA ASN A 72 16.47 -8.53 -3.03
C ASN A 72 16.25 -7.03 -3.35
N ALA A 73 15.49 -6.69 -4.40
CA ALA A 73 15.13 -5.30 -4.69
C ALA A 73 14.01 -4.75 -3.77
N TYR A 74 13.26 -5.63 -3.12
CA TYR A 74 12.12 -5.29 -2.26
C TYR A 74 12.29 -5.73 -0.80
N THR A 75 13.43 -6.36 -0.47
CA THR A 75 13.84 -6.62 0.90
C THR A 75 13.88 -5.33 1.70
N ASP A 76 13.28 -5.34 2.89
CA ASP A 76 13.43 -4.24 3.83
C ASP A 76 14.92 -3.98 4.06
N PRO A 77 15.36 -2.70 4.10
CA PRO A 77 16.75 -2.40 4.36
C PRO A 77 17.15 -3.09 5.65
N VAL A 78 18.28 -3.81 5.63
CA VAL A 78 18.84 -4.41 6.85
C VAL A 78 18.98 -3.26 7.83
N LYS A 79 18.18 -3.30 8.92
CA LYS A 79 18.35 -2.34 10.00
C LYS A 79 19.76 -2.59 10.55
N VAL A 80 20.69 -1.73 10.20
CA VAL A 80 21.98 -1.68 10.89
C VAL A 80 21.63 -1.27 12.32
N ALA A 81 21.93 -2.15 13.26
CA ALA A 81 21.75 -1.94 14.69
C ALA A 81 22.75 -0.91 15.21
#